data_AF-A0A7G3G7N6-F1
#
_entry.id   AF-A0A7G3G7N6-F1
#
_cell.length_a   1.000
_cell.length_b   1.000
_cell.length_c   1.000
_cell.angle_alpha   90.00
_cell.angle_beta   90.00
_cell.angle_gamma   90.00
#
_symmetry.space_group_name_H-M   'P 1'
#
loop_
_entity.id
_entity.type
_entity.pdbx_description
1 polymer ?
#
loop_
_entity_poly.entity_id
_entity_poly.type
_entity_poly.pdbx_seq_one_letter_code
_entity_poly.pdbx_strand_id
1 'polypeptide(L)'
;MPSPAADFETQLELFRTEAESAIQYFYAWDTVRAVAAKDKEVFRLLNQAPLFWNTNLGALQTSTLVALGRVFDPDPKNHSITRLLSVAHANLDIFSKDSLAARKSSADADEWLPEYLQIAYEPNGNDFRRLKRHVADRRKIYETNYRPLRHKVFAHRGVATCVEVGELFAKTNIREMQQLLVFLGRLHEVLWQLYFNGRKPTLAPARFSVKRILEQPSPNAKHGKLQERLVHETKAFLAAHAKDA
;
A
#
# COMPACT_ATOMS: atom_id res chain seq x y z
N MET A 1 -5.68 27.82 9.09
CA MET A 1 -5.94 26.37 9.16
C MET A 1 -6.54 25.96 7.83
N PRO A 2 -6.07 24.89 7.17
CA PRO A 2 -6.69 24.40 5.93
C PRO A 2 -8.15 24.01 6.18
N SER A 3 -9.01 24.07 5.15
CA SER A 3 -10.38 23.55 5.25
C SER A 3 -10.35 22.03 5.53
N PRO A 4 -11.41 21.45 6.13
CA PRO A 4 -11.46 20.01 6.34
C PRO A 4 -11.27 19.18 5.06
N ALA A 5 -11.79 19.68 3.93
CA ALA A 5 -11.59 19.09 2.61
C ALA A 5 -10.11 19.11 2.19
N ALA A 6 -9.45 20.26 2.30
CA ALA A 6 -8.03 20.39 1.95
C ALA A 6 -7.11 19.57 2.87
N ASP A 7 -7.41 19.49 4.17
CA ASP A 7 -6.67 18.59 5.09
C ASP A 7 -6.90 17.13 4.69
N PHE A 8 -8.14 16.70 4.44
CA PHE A 8 -8.43 15.33 4.01
C PHE A 8 -7.68 14.94 2.74
N GLU A 9 -7.68 15.80 1.71
CA GLU A 9 -6.95 15.57 0.45
C GLU A 9 -5.44 15.43 0.70
N THR A 10 -4.86 16.33 1.51
CA THR A 10 -3.45 16.27 1.90
C THR A 10 -3.13 14.96 2.62
N GLN A 11 -3.95 14.56 3.60
CA GLN A 11 -3.77 13.29 4.31
C GLN A 11 -3.92 12.08 3.39
N LEU A 12 -4.85 12.13 2.43
CA LEU A 12 -5.10 11.05 1.48
C LEU A 12 -3.91 10.86 0.55
N GLU A 13 -3.33 11.94 0.05
CA GLU A 13 -2.17 11.92 -0.84
C GLU A 13 -0.88 11.47 -0.13
N LEU A 14 -0.68 11.91 1.11
CA LEU A 14 0.44 11.42 1.93
C LEU A 14 0.28 9.94 2.24
N PHE A 15 -0.93 9.49 2.58
CA PHE A 15 -1.21 8.07 2.76
C PHE A 15 -0.96 7.26 1.48
N ARG A 16 -1.37 7.77 0.31
CA ARG A 16 -1.11 7.17 -1.00
C ARG A 16 0.38 6.96 -1.20
N THR A 17 1.17 8.02 -1.05
CA THR A 17 2.61 8.01 -1.25
C THR A 17 3.30 6.98 -0.37
N GLU A 18 2.94 6.92 0.92
CA GLU A 18 3.52 5.96 1.86
C GLU A 18 3.09 4.52 1.60
N ALA A 19 1.81 4.29 1.31
CA ALA A 19 1.29 2.96 1.00
C ALA A 19 1.89 2.40 -0.30
N GLU A 20 1.94 3.23 -1.35
CA GLU A 20 2.53 2.86 -2.64
C GLU A 20 4.03 2.60 -2.53
N SER A 21 4.77 3.43 -1.79
CA SER A 21 6.19 3.22 -1.53
C SER A 21 6.43 1.87 -0.85
N ALA A 22 5.66 1.55 0.20
CA ALA A 22 5.76 0.27 0.90
C ALA A 22 5.45 -0.93 -0.02
N ILE A 23 4.42 -0.81 -0.87
CA ILE A 23 4.09 -1.81 -1.89
C ILE A 23 5.27 -1.98 -2.85
N GLN A 24 5.81 -0.89 -3.37
CA GLN A 24 6.90 -0.92 -4.35
C GLN A 24 8.13 -1.61 -3.79
N TYR A 25 8.58 -1.19 -2.60
CA TYR A 25 9.78 -1.77 -2.00
C TYR A 25 9.62 -3.28 -1.76
N PHE A 26 8.49 -3.69 -1.18
CA PHE A 26 8.28 -5.08 -0.85
C PHE A 26 8.10 -5.97 -2.08
N TYR A 27 7.27 -5.55 -3.04
CA TYR A 27 6.99 -6.37 -4.22
C TYR A 27 8.19 -6.44 -5.16
N ALA A 28 9.05 -5.41 -5.24
CA ALA A 28 10.32 -5.52 -5.94
C ALA A 28 11.21 -6.58 -5.27
N TRP A 29 11.40 -6.48 -3.94
CA TRP A 29 12.20 -7.45 -3.17
C TRP A 29 11.69 -8.89 -3.33
N ASP A 30 10.40 -9.11 -3.15
CA ASP A 30 9.80 -10.45 -3.19
C ASP A 30 9.81 -11.02 -4.60
N THR A 31 9.61 -10.18 -5.63
CA THR A 31 9.66 -10.63 -7.03
C THR A 31 11.07 -11.06 -7.44
N VAL A 32 12.11 -10.28 -7.13
CA VAL A 32 13.50 -10.66 -7.45
C VAL A 32 13.82 -12.03 -6.86
N ARG A 33 13.50 -12.24 -5.58
CA ARG A 33 13.73 -13.52 -4.91
C ARG A 33 12.89 -14.65 -5.49
N ALA A 34 11.61 -14.41 -5.77
CA ALA A 34 10.71 -15.42 -6.30
C ALA A 34 11.10 -15.85 -7.73
N VAL A 35 11.59 -14.93 -8.57
CA VAL A 35 12.07 -15.24 -9.92
C VAL A 35 13.39 -15.99 -9.84
N ALA A 36 14.38 -15.51 -9.08
CA ALA A 36 15.67 -16.17 -8.94
C ALA A 36 15.57 -17.58 -8.34
N ALA A 37 14.58 -17.82 -7.47
CA ALA A 37 14.32 -19.15 -6.93
C ALA A 37 13.79 -20.17 -7.97
N LYS A 38 13.22 -19.69 -9.09
CA LYS A 38 12.62 -20.53 -10.14
C LYS A 38 13.43 -20.57 -11.43
N ASP A 39 14.25 -19.54 -11.70
CA ASP A 39 15.00 -19.36 -12.94
C ASP A 39 16.51 -19.33 -12.66
N LYS A 40 17.21 -20.37 -13.16
CA LYS A 40 18.65 -20.55 -12.94
C LYS A 40 19.50 -19.49 -13.64
N GLU A 41 19.06 -18.98 -14.79
CA GLU A 41 19.81 -17.95 -15.51
C GLU A 41 19.70 -16.61 -14.79
N VAL A 42 18.51 -16.28 -14.28
CA VAL A 42 18.35 -15.12 -13.41
C VAL A 42 19.19 -15.27 -12.14
N PHE A 43 19.19 -16.45 -11.52
CA PHE A 43 20.05 -16.70 -10.36
C PHE A 43 21.54 -16.46 -10.67
N ARG A 44 22.03 -16.92 -11.83
CA ARG A 44 23.41 -16.72 -12.25
C ARG A 44 23.72 -15.25 -12.54
N LEU A 45 22.84 -14.54 -13.23
CA LEU A 45 22.93 -13.09 -13.47
C LEU A 45 23.09 -12.32 -12.15
N LEU A 46 22.23 -12.59 -11.15
CA LEU A 46 22.31 -11.90 -9.86
C LEU A 46 23.64 -12.18 -9.13
N ASN A 47 24.21 -13.37 -9.31
CA ASN A 47 25.49 -13.75 -8.71
C ASN A 47 26.71 -13.15 -9.42
N GLN A 48 26.56 -12.44 -10.55
CA GLN A 48 27.64 -11.66 -11.13
C GLN A 48 27.98 -10.41 -10.30
N ALA A 49 27.02 -9.90 -9.53
CA ALA A 49 27.20 -8.72 -8.66
C ALA A 49 26.53 -8.92 -7.28
N PRO A 50 26.96 -9.91 -6.48
CA PRO A 50 26.23 -10.33 -5.27
C PRO A 50 26.22 -9.24 -4.19
N LEU A 51 27.30 -8.47 -4.05
CA LEU A 51 27.36 -7.34 -3.11
C LEU A 51 26.30 -6.27 -3.45
N PHE A 52 26.16 -5.93 -4.73
CA PHE A 52 25.18 -4.96 -5.20
C PHE A 52 23.75 -5.43 -4.91
N TRP A 53 23.41 -6.67 -5.28
CA TRP A 53 22.06 -7.18 -5.10
C TRP A 53 21.69 -7.39 -3.64
N ASN A 54 22.59 -7.92 -2.81
CA ASN A 54 22.33 -8.06 -1.37
C ASN A 54 22.12 -6.69 -0.70
N THR A 55 22.89 -5.67 -1.10
CA THR A 55 22.73 -4.30 -0.59
C THR A 55 21.36 -3.73 -0.96
N ASN A 56 20.97 -3.83 -2.24
CA ASN A 56 19.68 -3.31 -2.70
C ASN A 56 18.49 -4.06 -2.09
N LEU A 57 18.56 -5.40 -2.00
CA LEU A 57 17.50 -6.20 -1.38
C LEU A 57 17.35 -5.87 0.11
N GLY A 58 18.45 -5.66 0.84
CA GLY A 58 18.43 -5.20 2.22
C GLY A 58 17.81 -3.79 2.36
N ALA A 59 18.13 -2.88 1.45
CA ALA A 59 17.55 -1.54 1.41
C ALA A 59 16.03 -1.59 1.16
N LEU A 60 15.56 -2.41 0.21
CA LEU A 60 14.12 -2.57 -0.07
C LEU A 60 13.34 -3.11 1.14
N GLN A 61 13.88 -4.10 1.86
CA GLN A 61 13.25 -4.59 3.10
C GLN A 61 13.17 -3.50 4.17
N THR A 62 14.28 -2.78 4.37
CA THR A 62 14.37 -1.67 5.33
C THR A 62 13.33 -0.60 5.02
N SER A 63 13.29 -0.14 3.76
CA SER A 63 12.39 0.91 3.31
C SER A 63 10.91 0.51 3.41
N THR A 64 10.59 -0.77 3.19
CA THR A 64 9.23 -1.31 3.41
C THR A 64 8.79 -1.09 4.87
N LEU A 65 9.63 -1.48 5.83
CA LEU A 65 9.30 -1.37 7.25
C LEU A 65 9.24 0.08 7.74
N VAL A 66 10.10 0.94 7.20
CA VAL A 66 10.08 2.38 7.50
C VAL A 66 8.79 3.02 7.00
N ALA A 67 8.39 2.76 5.75
CA ALA A 67 7.15 3.28 5.18
C ALA A 67 5.91 2.78 5.97
N LEU A 68 5.86 1.49 6.33
CA LEU A 68 4.81 0.96 7.20
C LEU A 68 4.78 1.64 8.58
N GLY A 69 5.95 1.98 9.12
CA GLY A 69 6.05 2.74 10.37
C GLY A 69 5.40 4.12 10.30
N ARG A 70 5.51 4.81 9.17
CA ARG A 70 4.83 6.10 8.94
C ARG A 70 3.33 5.92 8.74
N VAL A 71 2.92 4.93 7.93
CA VAL A 71 1.49 4.61 7.72
C VAL A 71 0.78 4.33 9.05
N PHE A 72 1.38 3.49 9.90
CA PHE A 72 0.82 3.07 11.18
C PHE A 72 1.32 3.90 12.36
N ASP A 73 1.81 5.12 12.16
CA ASP A 73 2.21 5.98 13.27
C ASP A 73 1.01 6.19 14.22
N PRO A 74 1.16 5.92 15.54
CA PRO A 74 0.10 6.13 16.50
C PRO A 74 -0.08 7.60 16.91
N ASP A 75 0.89 8.47 16.65
CA ASP A 75 0.82 9.88 17.01
C ASP A 75 -0.26 10.59 16.17
N PRO A 76 -1.30 11.18 16.79
CA PRO A 76 -2.36 11.88 16.07
C PRO A 76 -1.87 13.15 15.35
N LYS A 77 -0.70 13.68 15.71
CA LYS A 77 -0.10 14.84 15.05
C LYS A 77 0.57 14.46 13.74
N ASN A 78 1.10 13.24 13.63
CA ASN A 78 1.79 12.78 12.44
C ASN A 78 0.79 12.40 11.33
N HIS A 79 1.24 12.52 10.09
CA HIS A 79 0.51 12.02 8.94
C HIS A 79 0.48 10.49 9.02
N SER A 80 -0.72 9.93 9.18
CA SER A 80 -0.92 8.48 9.34
C SER A 80 -2.33 8.09 8.89
N ILE A 81 -2.53 6.79 8.73
CA ILE A 81 -3.85 6.20 8.45
C ILE A 81 -4.87 6.53 9.54
N THR A 82 -4.41 6.70 10.80
CA THR A 82 -5.25 7.06 11.93
C THR A 82 -5.74 8.49 11.81
N ARG A 83 -4.85 9.41 11.44
CA ARG A 83 -5.18 10.82 11.22
C ARG A 83 -6.16 10.97 10.05
N LEU A 84 -5.85 10.34 8.91
CA LEU A 84 -6.71 10.34 7.71
C LEU A 84 -8.16 9.92 8.03
N LEU A 85 -8.34 8.77 8.68
CA LEU A 85 -9.69 8.29 9.03
C LEU A 85 -10.36 9.11 10.14
N SER A 86 -9.58 9.81 10.97
CA SER A 86 -10.13 10.71 11.99
C SER A 86 -10.67 11.99 11.36
N VAL A 87 -9.91 12.62 10.45
CA VAL A 87 -10.34 13.79 9.68
C VAL A 87 -11.60 13.46 8.89
N ALA A 88 -11.62 12.34 8.16
CA ALA A 88 -12.78 11.94 7.37
C ALA A 88 -14.04 11.70 8.22
N HIS A 89 -13.89 10.99 9.36
CA HIS A 89 -15.03 10.66 10.23
C HIS A 89 -15.58 11.88 10.99
N ALA A 90 -14.73 12.85 11.30
CA ALA A 90 -15.15 14.08 12.00
C ALA A 90 -15.83 15.09 11.07
N ASN A 91 -15.62 14.98 9.76
CA ASN A 91 -16.08 15.96 8.77
C ASN A 91 -16.86 15.25 7.66
N LEU A 92 -17.97 14.57 7.99
CA LEU A 92 -18.76 13.81 7.02
C LEU A 92 -19.29 14.70 5.88
N ASP A 93 -19.54 15.98 6.15
CA ASP A 93 -20.10 16.92 5.18
C ASP A 93 -19.22 17.10 3.94
N ILE A 94 -17.91 16.87 4.02
CA ILE A 94 -17.02 16.93 2.85
C ILE A 94 -17.36 15.85 1.80
N PHE A 95 -18.11 14.82 2.20
CA PHE A 95 -18.60 13.73 1.34
C PHE A 95 -20.08 13.88 0.94
N SER A 96 -20.74 14.99 1.29
CA SER A 96 -22.09 15.30 0.83
C SER A 96 -22.15 15.40 -0.69
N LYS A 97 -23.35 15.21 -1.25
CA LYS A 97 -23.63 15.45 -2.67
C LYS A 97 -23.32 16.88 -3.06
N ASP A 98 -23.60 17.86 -2.20
CA ASP A 98 -23.27 19.27 -2.45
C ASP A 98 -21.76 19.49 -2.56
N SER A 99 -20.97 18.89 -1.65
CA SER A 99 -19.51 18.96 -1.71
C SER A 99 -18.95 18.22 -2.94
N LEU A 100 -19.56 17.10 -3.32
CA LEU A 100 -19.20 16.37 -4.54
C LEU A 100 -19.54 17.18 -5.79
N ALA A 101 -20.70 17.83 -5.83
CA ALA A 101 -21.13 18.73 -6.91
C ALA A 101 -20.13 19.87 -7.09
N ALA A 102 -19.73 20.52 -5.99
CA ALA A 102 -18.74 21.58 -6.02
C ALA A 102 -17.39 21.12 -6.59
N ARG A 103 -16.94 19.90 -6.27
CA ARG A 103 -15.70 19.31 -6.84
C ARG A 103 -15.81 18.91 -8.30
N LYS A 104 -17.02 18.58 -8.76
CA LYS A 104 -17.31 18.08 -10.11
C LYS A 104 -17.71 19.20 -11.08
N SER A 105 -17.85 20.43 -10.60
CA SER A 105 -18.24 21.59 -11.41
C SER A 105 -17.29 21.79 -12.58
N SER A 106 -17.84 21.73 -13.79
CA SER A 106 -17.18 21.96 -15.08
C SER A 106 -18.17 22.65 -16.02
N ALA A 107 -17.69 23.18 -17.15
CA ALA A 107 -18.52 23.94 -18.08
C ALA A 107 -19.72 23.15 -18.65
N ASP A 108 -19.64 21.83 -18.65
CA ASP A 108 -20.64 20.86 -19.14
C ASP A 108 -21.36 20.12 -18.00
N ALA A 109 -21.10 20.46 -16.73
CA ALA A 109 -21.61 19.71 -15.58
C ALA A 109 -23.14 19.72 -15.49
N ASP A 110 -23.80 20.79 -15.91
CA ASP A 110 -25.26 20.91 -15.85
C ASP A 110 -26.00 19.83 -16.65
N GLU A 111 -25.34 19.22 -17.66
CA GLU A 111 -25.92 18.18 -18.52
C GLU A 111 -25.93 16.77 -17.90
N TRP A 112 -25.05 16.48 -16.94
CA TRP A 112 -24.88 15.12 -16.40
C TRP A 112 -24.80 15.04 -14.87
N LEU A 113 -24.51 16.16 -14.20
CA LEU A 113 -24.31 16.21 -12.75
C LEU A 113 -25.59 15.86 -11.97
N PRO A 114 -26.81 16.31 -12.37
CA PRO A 114 -28.03 15.91 -11.68
C PRO A 114 -28.21 14.38 -11.64
N GLU A 115 -28.08 13.69 -12.78
CA GLU A 115 -28.18 12.22 -12.83
C GLU A 115 -27.05 11.55 -12.05
N TYR A 116 -25.84 12.09 -12.14
CA TYR A 116 -24.69 11.56 -11.40
C TYR A 116 -24.88 11.63 -9.88
N LEU A 117 -25.40 12.75 -9.36
CA LEU A 117 -25.65 12.94 -7.93
C LEU A 117 -26.81 12.09 -7.40
N GLN A 118 -27.77 11.69 -8.26
CA GLN A 118 -28.83 10.78 -7.84
C GLN A 118 -28.25 9.43 -7.39
N ILE A 119 -27.27 8.89 -8.12
CA ILE A 119 -26.65 7.59 -7.83
C ILE A 119 -25.44 7.68 -6.88
N ALA A 120 -24.94 8.88 -6.61
CA ALA A 120 -23.83 9.11 -5.69
C ALA A 120 -24.21 8.70 -4.25
N TYR A 121 -23.25 8.08 -3.56
CA TYR A 121 -23.35 7.61 -2.19
C TYR A 121 -22.81 8.65 -1.21
N GLU A 122 -23.62 9.04 -0.24
CA GLU A 122 -23.19 9.80 0.93
C GLU A 122 -22.86 8.85 2.09
N PRO A 123 -21.63 8.88 2.63
CA PRO A 123 -21.25 8.02 3.73
C PRO A 123 -21.82 8.51 5.05
N ASN A 124 -21.99 7.57 5.99
CA ASN A 124 -22.35 7.89 7.37
C ASN A 124 -21.27 7.41 8.35
N GLY A 125 -21.44 7.73 9.64
CA GLY A 125 -20.48 7.35 10.68
C GLY A 125 -20.23 5.83 10.79
N ASN A 126 -21.21 4.97 10.43
CA ASN A 126 -20.99 3.51 10.45
C ASN A 126 -19.99 3.06 9.38
N ASP A 127 -19.96 3.71 8.21
CA ASP A 127 -18.99 3.37 7.16
C ASP A 127 -17.56 3.60 7.65
N PHE A 128 -17.30 4.74 8.27
CA PHE A 128 -15.98 5.05 8.82
C PHE A 128 -15.63 4.21 10.05
N ARG A 129 -16.59 3.86 10.91
CA ARG A 129 -16.37 2.88 11.98
C ARG A 129 -15.94 1.52 11.42
N ARG A 130 -16.55 1.06 10.32
CA ARG A 130 -16.16 -0.20 9.65
C ARG A 130 -14.73 -0.11 9.10
N LEU A 131 -14.37 0.99 8.43
CA LEU A 131 -13.01 1.20 7.92
C LEU A 131 -11.97 1.23 9.05
N LYS A 132 -12.25 1.95 10.15
CA LYS A 132 -11.38 1.99 11.33
C LYS A 132 -11.16 0.61 11.94
N ARG A 133 -12.20 -0.24 11.98
CA ARG A 133 -12.06 -1.63 12.46
C ARG A 133 -11.11 -2.44 11.59
N HIS A 134 -11.25 -2.36 10.26
CA HIS A 134 -10.32 -3.02 9.35
C HIS A 134 -8.88 -2.55 9.55
N VAL A 135 -8.67 -1.24 9.76
CA VAL A 135 -7.34 -0.69 10.06
C VAL A 135 -6.81 -1.18 11.40
N ALA A 136 -7.64 -1.26 12.44
CA ALA A 136 -7.24 -1.77 13.75
C ALA A 136 -6.74 -3.22 13.68
N ASP A 137 -7.40 -4.08 12.90
CA ASP A 137 -6.96 -5.46 12.69
C ASP A 137 -5.56 -5.51 12.07
N ARG A 138 -5.29 -4.66 11.06
CA ARG A 138 -4.01 -4.62 10.35
C ARG A 138 -2.91 -3.94 11.18
N ARG A 139 -3.29 -2.94 11.97
CA ARG A 139 -2.41 -2.29 12.94
C ARG A 139 -1.91 -3.29 13.97
N LYS A 140 -2.79 -4.14 14.51
CA LYS A 140 -2.40 -5.21 15.44
C LYS A 140 -1.35 -6.14 14.83
N ILE A 141 -1.54 -6.55 13.58
CA ILE A 141 -0.56 -7.35 12.83
C ILE A 141 0.79 -6.61 12.72
N TYR A 142 0.77 -5.36 12.27
CA TYR A 142 1.97 -4.53 12.15
C TYR A 142 2.70 -4.39 13.49
N GLU A 143 2.00 -4.00 14.55
CA GLU A 143 2.57 -3.74 15.87
C GLU A 143 3.15 -5.00 16.53
N THR A 144 2.51 -6.14 16.30
CA THR A 144 2.95 -7.43 16.90
C THR A 144 4.13 -8.02 16.14
N ASN A 145 4.05 -8.07 14.81
CA ASN A 145 4.96 -8.88 14.00
C ASN A 145 6.08 -8.06 13.33
N TYR A 146 5.82 -6.79 12.98
CA TYR A 146 6.71 -6.02 12.09
C TYR A 146 7.35 -4.80 12.77
N ARG A 147 6.66 -4.13 13.69
CA ARG A 147 7.21 -3.00 14.45
C ARG A 147 8.46 -3.39 15.25
N PRO A 148 8.53 -4.54 15.95
CA PRO A 148 9.74 -4.94 16.66
C PRO A 148 10.92 -5.15 15.73
N LEU A 149 10.69 -5.70 14.53
CA LEU A 149 11.71 -5.88 13.51
C LEU A 149 12.27 -4.52 13.05
N ARG A 150 11.39 -3.56 12.74
CA ARG A 150 11.79 -2.18 12.46
C ARG A 150 12.63 -1.60 13.60
N HIS A 151 12.13 -1.66 14.83
CA HIS A 151 12.74 -0.97 15.97
C HIS A 151 14.06 -1.59 16.41
N LYS A 152 14.22 -2.92 16.37
CA LYS A 152 15.41 -3.61 16.90
C LYS A 152 16.49 -3.87 15.86
N VAL A 153 16.13 -3.95 14.58
CA VAL A 153 17.04 -4.40 13.51
C VAL A 153 17.32 -3.28 12.51
N PHE A 154 16.30 -2.55 12.07
CA PHE A 154 16.40 -1.70 10.88
C PHE A 154 16.49 -0.19 11.16
N ALA A 155 15.74 0.34 12.14
CA ALA A 155 15.67 1.77 12.43
C ALA A 155 16.58 2.18 13.59
N HIS A 156 16.68 1.33 14.60
CA HIS A 156 17.65 1.47 15.68
C HIS A 156 18.34 0.10 15.76
N ARG A 157 19.65 0.03 15.46
CA ARG A 157 20.43 -1.18 15.75
C ARG A 157 20.53 -1.29 17.26
N GLY A 158 19.50 -1.85 17.89
CA GLY A 158 19.59 -2.31 19.27
C GLY A 158 20.69 -3.36 19.36
N VAL A 159 21.20 -3.61 20.57
CA VAL A 159 22.08 -4.76 20.85
C VAL A 159 21.23 -6.03 20.70
N ALA A 160 21.00 -6.47 19.47
CA ALA A 160 20.27 -7.68 19.14
C ALA A 160 21.28 -8.72 18.63
N THR A 161 21.35 -9.85 19.31
CA THR A 161 22.12 -11.02 18.89
C THR A 161 21.53 -11.64 17.62
N CYS A 162 22.32 -12.45 16.90
CA CYS A 162 21.83 -13.18 15.74
C CYS A 162 20.59 -14.06 16.06
N VAL A 163 20.52 -14.60 17.28
CA VAL A 163 19.38 -15.41 17.76
C VAL A 163 18.12 -14.54 17.88
N GLU A 164 18.21 -13.39 18.53
CA GLU A 164 17.08 -12.47 18.68
C GLU A 164 16.59 -11.93 17.33
N VAL A 165 17.51 -11.66 16.39
CA VAL A 165 17.13 -11.30 15.01
C VAL A 165 16.37 -12.45 14.35
N GLY A 166 16.86 -13.68 14.48
CA GLY A 166 16.19 -14.88 13.96
C GLY A 166 14.78 -15.06 14.50
N GLU A 167 14.58 -14.88 15.81
CA GLU A 167 13.26 -14.95 16.46
C GLU A 167 12.28 -13.88 15.96
N LEU A 168 12.77 -12.66 15.69
CA LEU A 168 11.95 -11.59 15.13
C LEU A 168 11.49 -11.94 13.71
N PHE A 169 12.39 -12.43 12.86
CA PHE A 169 12.04 -12.85 11.50
C PHE A 169 11.09 -14.05 11.50
N ALA A 170 11.23 -14.99 12.44
CA ALA A 170 10.36 -16.17 12.55
C ALA A 170 8.87 -15.82 12.80
N LYS A 171 8.58 -14.65 13.37
CA LYS A 171 7.20 -14.14 13.57
C LYS A 171 6.60 -13.51 12.33
N THR A 172 7.40 -13.25 11.30
CA THR A 172 6.94 -12.60 10.07
C THR A 172 6.60 -13.62 9.00
N ASN A 173 5.67 -13.26 8.11
CA ASN A 173 5.31 -14.08 6.97
C ASN A 173 5.13 -13.21 5.72
N ILE A 174 5.68 -13.66 4.58
CA ILE A 174 5.56 -13.00 3.27
C ILE A 174 4.09 -12.84 2.89
N ARG A 175 3.27 -13.88 3.09
CA ARG A 175 1.84 -13.83 2.74
C ARG A 175 1.10 -12.76 3.55
N GLU A 176 1.38 -12.66 4.84
CA GLU A 176 0.76 -11.65 5.71
C GLU A 176 1.18 -10.23 5.30
N MET A 177 2.46 -10.03 4.99
CA MET A 177 2.97 -8.73 4.50
C MET A 177 2.31 -8.32 3.19
N GLN A 178 2.20 -9.25 2.23
CA GLN A 178 1.50 -8.99 0.95
C GLN A 178 0.03 -8.58 1.17
N GLN A 179 -0.67 -9.26 2.08
CA GLN A 179 -2.06 -8.94 2.42
C GLN A 179 -2.20 -7.59 3.10
N LEU A 180 -1.28 -7.26 4.02
CA LEU A 180 -1.21 -5.97 4.69
C LEU A 180 -1.03 -4.83 3.69
N LEU A 181 -0.03 -4.94 2.80
CA LEU A 181 0.28 -3.90 1.82
C LEU A 181 -0.84 -3.70 0.80
N VAL A 182 -1.41 -4.79 0.27
CA VAL A 182 -2.53 -4.70 -0.68
C VAL A 182 -3.79 -4.14 -0.02
N PHE A 183 -3.98 -4.39 1.28
CA PHE A 183 -5.04 -3.73 2.03
C PHE A 183 -4.86 -2.20 2.06
N LEU A 184 -3.64 -1.69 2.24
CA LEU A 184 -3.39 -0.24 2.24
C LEU A 184 -3.72 0.40 0.89
N GLY A 185 -3.27 -0.21 -0.21
CA GLY A 185 -3.61 0.27 -1.56
C GLY A 185 -5.12 0.24 -1.83
N ARG A 186 -5.82 -0.80 -1.37
CA ARG A 186 -7.30 -0.88 -1.45
C ARG A 186 -7.98 0.18 -0.60
N LEU A 187 -7.45 0.47 0.59
CA LEU A 187 -8.02 1.48 1.47
C LEU A 187 -7.91 2.87 0.84
N HIS A 188 -6.75 3.18 0.24
CA HIS A 188 -6.58 4.43 -0.49
C HIS A 188 -7.59 4.54 -1.62
N GLU A 189 -7.70 3.50 -2.46
CA GLU A 189 -8.67 3.46 -3.56
C GLU A 189 -10.10 3.71 -3.09
N VAL A 190 -10.58 3.04 -2.03
CA VAL A 190 -11.97 3.24 -1.59
C VAL A 190 -12.21 4.63 -1.01
N LEU A 191 -11.22 5.24 -0.35
CA LEU A 191 -11.34 6.61 0.17
C LEU A 191 -11.32 7.62 -0.98
N TRP A 192 -10.46 7.42 -1.96
CA TRP A 192 -10.38 8.24 -3.17
C TRP A 192 -11.68 8.15 -3.98
N GLN A 193 -12.20 6.95 -4.23
CA GLN A 193 -13.47 6.74 -4.95
C GLN A 193 -14.67 7.30 -4.20
N LEU A 194 -14.68 7.21 -2.86
CA LEU A 194 -15.72 7.82 -2.04
C LEU A 194 -15.69 9.35 -2.17
N TYR A 195 -14.51 9.95 -2.03
CA TYR A 195 -14.36 11.41 -2.03
C TYR A 195 -14.58 12.02 -3.42
N PHE A 196 -13.92 11.49 -4.45
CA PHE A 196 -13.93 12.07 -5.78
C PHE A 196 -15.09 11.58 -6.65
N ASN A 197 -15.69 10.42 -6.35
CA ASN A 197 -16.71 9.82 -7.22
C ASN A 197 -17.99 9.40 -6.48
N GLY A 198 -18.12 9.72 -5.19
CA GLY A 198 -19.30 9.35 -4.41
C GLY A 198 -19.58 7.85 -4.40
N ARG A 199 -18.55 6.99 -4.48
CA ARG A 199 -18.76 5.53 -4.48
C ARG A 199 -18.74 4.97 -3.07
N LYS A 200 -19.65 4.04 -2.79
CA LYS A 200 -19.72 3.35 -1.49
C LYS A 200 -18.37 2.68 -1.14
N PRO A 201 -17.81 2.89 0.07
CA PRO A 201 -16.46 2.47 0.41
C PRO A 201 -16.39 0.96 0.71
N THR A 202 -16.38 0.15 -0.35
CA THR A 202 -16.39 -1.31 -0.27
C THR A 202 -15.01 -1.87 -0.57
N LEU A 203 -14.40 -2.53 0.41
CA LEU A 203 -13.07 -3.13 0.27
C LEU A 203 -13.15 -4.46 -0.49
N ALA A 204 -13.22 -4.41 -1.83
CA ALA A 204 -13.20 -5.61 -2.67
C ALA A 204 -11.87 -6.39 -2.54
N PRO A 205 -11.87 -7.74 -2.58
CA PRO A 205 -10.65 -8.53 -2.60
C PRO A 205 -9.74 -8.15 -3.77
N ALA A 206 -8.41 -8.21 -3.56
CA ALA A 206 -7.43 -8.00 -4.61
C ALA A 206 -6.35 -9.07 -4.55
N ARG A 207 -5.72 -9.35 -5.69
CA ARG A 207 -4.59 -10.28 -5.77
C ARG A 207 -3.39 -9.68 -5.05
N PHE A 208 -2.74 -10.50 -4.23
CA PHE A 208 -1.60 -10.09 -3.41
C PHE A 208 -0.39 -11.03 -3.50
N SER A 209 -0.58 -12.29 -3.89
CA SER A 209 0.52 -13.24 -3.90
C SER A 209 1.40 -13.06 -5.12
N VAL A 210 2.68 -12.69 -4.93
CA VAL A 210 3.70 -12.64 -5.99
C VAL A 210 3.75 -13.98 -6.74
N LYS A 211 3.79 -15.10 -6.02
CA LYS A 211 3.75 -16.45 -6.62
C LYS A 211 2.57 -16.60 -7.59
N ARG A 212 1.35 -16.28 -7.14
CA ARG A 212 0.15 -16.39 -7.97
C ARG A 212 0.16 -15.40 -9.13
N ILE A 213 0.67 -14.18 -8.95
CA ILE A 213 0.79 -13.17 -10.01
C ILE A 213 1.76 -13.65 -11.10
N LEU A 214 2.89 -14.25 -10.71
CA LEU A 214 3.86 -14.83 -11.65
C LEU A 214 3.30 -16.03 -12.42
N GLU A 215 2.51 -16.88 -11.76
CA GLU A 215 1.91 -18.09 -12.34
C GLU A 215 0.71 -17.79 -13.23
N GLN A 216 -0.07 -16.75 -12.91
CA GLN A 216 -1.26 -16.34 -13.65
C GLN A 216 -1.22 -14.84 -13.96
N PRO A 217 -0.37 -14.37 -14.88
CA PRO A 217 -0.29 -12.97 -15.26
C PRO A 217 -1.65 -12.35 -15.60
N SER A 218 -1.89 -11.12 -15.15
CA SER A 218 -3.08 -10.40 -15.57
C SER A 218 -2.96 -10.02 -17.06
N PRO A 219 -4.03 -10.15 -17.85
CA PRO A 219 -3.96 -9.94 -19.30
C PRO A 219 -3.55 -8.52 -19.69
N ASN A 220 -3.84 -7.53 -18.83
CA ASN A 220 -3.46 -6.15 -19.04
C ASN A 220 -2.46 -5.67 -17.96
N ALA A 221 -1.29 -6.31 -17.93
CA ALA A 221 -0.24 -6.07 -16.93
C ALA A 221 0.16 -4.60 -16.78
N LYS A 222 0.13 -3.80 -17.85
CA LYS A 222 0.49 -2.37 -17.84
C LYS A 222 -0.51 -1.48 -17.10
N HIS A 223 -1.78 -1.87 -17.09
CA HIS A 223 -2.87 -1.12 -16.44
C HIS A 223 -3.36 -1.80 -15.16
N GLY A 224 -2.62 -2.81 -14.68
CA GLY A 224 -2.93 -3.55 -13.46
C GLY A 224 -2.73 -2.71 -12.20
N LYS A 225 -3.12 -3.28 -11.06
CA LYS A 225 -2.80 -2.71 -9.75
C LYS A 225 -1.28 -2.63 -9.57
N LEU A 226 -0.80 -1.63 -8.81
CA LEU A 226 0.63 -1.31 -8.66
C LEU A 226 1.50 -2.53 -8.38
N GLN A 227 1.08 -3.41 -7.48
CA GLN A 227 1.82 -4.60 -7.12
C GLN A 227 1.93 -5.61 -8.27
N GLU A 228 0.91 -5.72 -9.12
CA GLU A 228 0.94 -6.61 -10.29
C GLU A 228 1.84 -6.05 -11.38
N ARG A 229 1.73 -4.74 -11.65
CA ARG A 229 2.63 -4.02 -12.56
C ARG A 229 4.08 -4.24 -12.18
N LEU A 230 4.41 -4.05 -10.91
CA LEU A 230 5.79 -4.19 -10.44
C LEU A 230 6.32 -5.62 -10.58
N VAL A 231 5.50 -6.64 -10.26
CA VAL A 231 5.85 -8.05 -10.47
C VAL A 231 6.15 -8.31 -11.95
N HIS A 232 5.31 -7.79 -12.84
CA HIS A 232 5.48 -7.95 -14.29
C HIS A 232 6.73 -7.24 -14.80
N GLU A 233 6.93 -5.98 -14.46
CA GLU A 233 8.07 -5.17 -14.88
C GLU A 233 9.38 -5.78 -14.36
N THR A 234 9.43 -6.19 -13.08
CA THR A 234 10.63 -6.80 -12.49
C THR A 234 10.95 -8.16 -13.12
N LYS A 235 9.95 -9.02 -13.34
CA LYS A 235 10.14 -10.31 -14.03
C LYS A 235 10.66 -10.09 -15.46
N ALA A 236 10.04 -9.18 -16.21
CA ALA A 236 10.41 -8.89 -17.59
C ALA A 236 11.84 -8.34 -17.69
N PHE A 237 12.20 -7.42 -16.78
CA PHE A 237 13.55 -6.87 -16.70
C PHE A 237 14.60 -7.96 -16.44
N LEU A 238 14.40 -8.80 -15.42
CA LEU A 238 15.34 -9.87 -15.09
C LEU A 238 15.48 -10.89 -16.23
N ALA A 239 14.37 -11.29 -16.85
CA ALA A 239 14.37 -12.25 -17.94
C ALA A 239 15.04 -11.72 -19.21
N ALA A 240 14.95 -10.40 -19.47
CA ALA A 240 15.61 -9.79 -20.61
C ALA A 240 17.14 -9.84 -20.47
N HIS A 241 17.67 -9.57 -19.28
CA HIS A 241 19.12 -9.46 -19.06
C HIS A 241 19.77 -10.80 -18.67
N ALA A 242 18.98 -11.80 -18.26
CA ALA A 242 19.50 -13.13 -17.95
C ALA A 242 19.91 -13.90 -19.22
N LYS A 243 19.39 -13.51 -20.39
CA LYS A 243 19.74 -14.13 -21.68
C LYS A 243 21.13 -13.75 -22.18
N ASP A 244 21.67 -12.64 -21.69
CA ASP A 244 22.97 -12.08 -22.09
C ASP A 244 24.07 -12.39 -21.06
N ALA A 245 23.68 -12.89 -19.88
CA ALA A 245 24.57 -13.26 -18.80
C ALA A 245 25.39 -14.49 -19.16
#